data_AF-A0A523XZ35-F1
#
_entry.id   AF-A0A523XZ35-F1
#
_cell.length_a   1.000
_cell.length_b   1.000
_cell.length_c   1.000
_cell.angle_alpha   90.00
_cell.angle_beta   90.00
_cell.angle_gamma   90.00
#
_symmetry.space_group_name_H-M   'P 1'
#
loop_
_entity.id
_entity.type
_entity.pdbx_description
1 polymer ?
#
loop_
_entity_poly.entity_id
_entity_poly.type
_entity_poly.pdbx_seq_one_letter_code
_entity_poly.pdbx_strand_id
1 'polypeptide(L)' 'MLVDIGDKTIERHTGIIHQAETVFINGPPGIYDEAVSAPNTEQLLTAVAEGSGCLIIGGGDGVATTGGLRC' A
#
# COMPACT_ATOMS: atom_id res chain seq x y z
N MET A 1 16.73 9.22 10.16
CA MET A 1 16.39 8.24 9.11
C MET A 1 14.90 8.38 8.82
N LEU A 2 14.49 8.40 7.56
CA LEU A 2 13.07 8.38 7.17
C LEU A 2 12.75 6.93 6.80
N VAL A 3 11.90 6.29 7.59
CA VAL A 3 11.67 4.82 7.56
C VAL A 3 10.22 4.45 7.24
N ASP A 4 9.28 5.33 7.54
CA ASP A 4 7.85 5.17 7.28
C ASP A 4 7.24 6.51 6.86
N ILE A 5 6.03 6.46 6.32
CA ILE A 5 5.20 7.65 6.09
C ILE A 5 4.57 8.13 7.40
N GLY A 6 4.31 9.43 7.51
CA GLY A 6 3.70 10.01 8.71
C GLY A 6 2.17 9.94 8.73
N ASP A 7 1.59 10.13 9.92
CA ASP A 7 0.15 9.95 10.21
C ASP A 7 -0.76 10.77 9.29
N LYS A 8 -0.41 12.03 9.02
CA LYS A 8 -1.18 12.89 8.11
C LYS A 8 -1.17 12.40 6.67
N THR A 9 -0.06 11.75 6.26
CA THR A 9 0.08 11.21 4.92
C THR A 9 -0.79 9.97 4.78
N ILE A 10 -0.74 9.05 5.75
CA ILE A 10 -1.52 7.82 5.68
C ILE A 10 -3.03 8.11 5.76
N GLU A 11 -3.48 8.99 6.65
CA GLU A 11 -4.89 9.40 6.75
C GLU A 11 -5.44 9.93 5.41
N ARG A 12 -4.63 10.76 4.72
CA ARG A 12 -5.02 11.28 3.42
C ARG A 12 -5.04 10.20 2.34
N HIS A 13 -4.05 9.30 2.33
CA HIS A 13 -3.94 8.28 1.30
C HIS A 13 -5.02 7.22 1.43
N THR A 14 -5.34 6.74 2.64
CA THR A 14 -6.44 5.78 2.85
C THR A 14 -7.77 6.36 2.38
N GLY A 15 -8.06 7.63 2.69
CA GLY A 15 -9.26 8.32 2.21
C GLY A 15 -9.38 8.35 0.68
N ILE A 16 -8.26 8.56 -0.03
CA ILE A 16 -8.23 8.55 -1.51
C ILE A 16 -8.39 7.11 -2.04
N ILE A 17 -7.68 6.14 -1.44
CA ILE A 17 -7.69 4.73 -1.86
C ILE A 17 -9.11 4.15 -1.76
N HIS A 18 -9.85 4.43 -0.70
CA HIS A 18 -11.23 3.94 -0.54
C HIS A 18 -12.21 4.50 -1.57
N GLN A 19 -11.88 5.61 -2.23
CA GLN A 19 -12.70 6.21 -3.29
C GLN A 19 -12.24 5.79 -4.69
N ALA A 20 -11.12 5.09 -4.81
CA ALA A 20 -10.52 4.75 -6.10
C ALA A 20 -11.19 3.51 -6.72
N GLU A 21 -11.62 3.63 -7.98
CA GLU A 21 -12.10 2.50 -8.78
C GLU A 21 -10.96 1.65 -9.35
N THR A 22 -9.74 2.21 -9.40
CA THR A 22 -8.54 1.49 -9.82
C THR A 22 -7.34 1.99 -9.04
N VAL A 23 -6.55 1.07 -8.50
CA VAL A 23 -5.33 1.35 -7.75
C VAL A 23 -4.16 0.64 -8.42
N PHE A 24 -3.14 1.40 -8.77
CA PHE A 24 -1.84 0.86 -9.19
C PHE A 24 -0.82 1.13 -8.08
N ILE A 25 -0.24 0.07 -7.51
CA ILE A 25 0.80 0.19 -6.47
C ILE A 25 2.09 -0.47 -6.93
N ASN A 26 3.21 0.20 -6.69
CA ASN A 26 4.55 -0.28 -7.01
C ASN A 26 5.46 -0.16 -5.78
N GLY A 27 5.56 -1.24 -5.01
CA GLY A 27 6.32 -1.31 -3.77
C GLY A 27 5.67 -0.60 -2.56
N PRO A 28 6.16 -0.88 -1.35
CA PRO A 28 5.70 -0.24 -0.12
C PRO A 28 6.30 1.17 0.05
N PRO A 29 5.60 2.09 0.75
CA PRO A 29 6.10 3.44 1.04
C PRO A 29 7.16 3.50 2.16
N GLY A 30 7.45 2.38 2.83
CA GLY A 30 8.47 2.23 3.88
C GLY A 30 9.32 0.96 3.71
N ILE A 31 10.25 0.74 4.63
CA ILE A 31 11.12 -0.44 4.68
C ILE A 31 10.35 -1.65 5.23
N TYR A 32 9.81 -2.47 4.33
CA TYR A 32 8.95 -3.61 4.68
C TYR A 32 9.58 -4.62 5.69
N ASP A 33 10.90 -4.82 5.67
CA ASP A 33 11.58 -5.79 6.55
C ASP A 33 11.93 -5.23 7.95
N GLU A 34 11.61 -3.96 8.24
CA GLU A 34 11.89 -3.33 9.53
C GLU A 34 10.60 -3.02 10.30
N ALA A 35 10.48 -3.54 11.53
CA ALA A 35 9.31 -3.29 12.39
C ALA A 35 9.03 -1.80 12.65
N VAL A 36 10.05 -0.94 12.55
CA VAL A 36 9.92 0.51 12.73
C VAL A 36 9.17 1.19 11.57
N SER A 37 9.12 0.54 10.41
CA SER A 37 8.40 0.97 9.21
C SER A 37 6.99 0.36 9.12
N ALA A 38 6.60 -0.50 10.05
CA ALA A 38 5.41 -1.32 9.89
C ALA A 38 4.07 -0.55 9.89
N PRO A 39 3.78 0.38 10.82
CA PRO A 39 2.40 0.79 11.09
C PRO A 39 1.70 1.46 9.90
N ASN A 40 2.31 2.51 9.33
CA ASN A 40 1.63 3.31 8.31
C ASN A 40 1.80 2.69 6.92
N THR A 41 2.90 1.99 6.69
CA THR A 41 3.09 1.14 5.50
C THR A 41 2.06 0.00 5.44
N GLU A 42 1.86 -0.73 6.54
CA GLU A 42 0.85 -1.80 6.64
C GLU A 42 -0.56 -1.26 6.47
N GLN A 43 -0.86 -0.10 7.08
CA GLN A 43 -2.15 0.55 6.93
C GLN A 43 -2.43 0.93 5.47
N LEU A 44 -1.41 1.38 4.72
CA LEU A 44 -1.58 1.71 3.30
C LEU A 44 -1.86 0.45 2.48
N LEU A 45 -1.05 -0.60 2.67
CA LEU A 45 -1.23 -1.87 1.95
C LEU A 45 -2.58 -2.52 2.27
N THR A 46 -3.05 -2.42 3.52
CA THR A 46 -4.37 -2.89 3.94
C THR A 46 -5.48 -2.13 3.24
N ALA A 47 -5.43 -0.80 3.20
CA ALA A 47 -6.45 0.01 2.50
C ALA A 47 -6.52 -0.33 1.01
N VAL A 48 -5.36 -0.58 0.39
CA VAL A 48 -5.29 -1.02 -1.02
C VAL A 48 -5.93 -2.40 -1.21
N ALA A 49 -5.67 -3.34 -0.29
CA ALA A 49 -6.24 -4.68 -0.35
C ALA A 49 -7.76 -4.70 -0.13
N GLU A 50 -8.28 -3.85 0.76
CA GLU A 50 -9.71 -3.73 1.09
C GLU A 50 -10.53 -2.98 0.03
N GLY A 51 -9.88 -2.15 -0.80
CA GLY A 51 -10.55 -1.38 -1.84
C GLY A 51 -11.31 -2.28 -2.82
N SER A 52 -12.54 -1.90 -3.20
CA SER A 52 -13.41 -2.69 -4.08
C SER A 52 -13.06 -2.57 -5.58
N GLY A 53 -12.23 -1.60 -5.94
CA GLY A 53 -11.78 -1.35 -7.31
C GLY A 53 -10.76 -2.37 -7.84
N CYS A 54 -10.39 -2.17 -9.10
CA CYS A 54 -9.36 -2.96 -9.78
C CYS A 54 -7.97 -2.64 -9.20
N LEU A 55 -7.27 -3.64 -8.72
CA LEU A 55 -5.95 -3.50 -8.09
C LEU A 55 -4.87 -4.10 -8.98
N ILE A 56 -3.93 -3.26 -9.41
CA ILE A 56 -2.74 -3.64 -10.17
C ILE A 56 -1.52 -3.47 -9.26
N ILE A 57 -0.78 -4.55 -9.05
CA ILE A 57 0.44 -4.56 -8.23
C ILE A 57 1.62 -4.76 -9.17
N GLY A 58 2.60 -3.87 -9.10
CA GLY A 58 3.86 -3.94 -9.85
C GLY A 58 5.08 -3.87 -8.94
N GLY A 59 6.25 -4.14 -9.52
CA GLY A 59 7.54 -4.14 -8.82
C GLY A 59 7.93 -5.55 -8.40
N GLY A 60 9.23 -5.89 -8.49
CA GLY A 60 9.75 -7.26 -8.32
C GLY A 60 9.19 -7.99 -7.09
N ASP A 61 9.77 -7.80 -5.91
CA ASP A 61 9.35 -8.47 -4.66
C ASP A 61 7.88 -8.19 -4.26
N GLY A 62 7.23 -7.16 -4.82
CA GLY A 62 5.81 -6.87 -4.62
C GLY A 62 4.86 -7.84 -5.32
N VAL A 63 5.30 -8.52 -6.38
CA VAL A 63 4.50 -9.48 -7.16
C VAL A 63 4.47 -10.88 -6.50
N ALA A 64 5.46 -11.21 -5.67
CA ALA A 64 5.59 -12.54 -5.07
C ALA A 64 4.61 -12.80 -3.91
N THR A 65 4.10 -11.75 -3.26
CA THR A 65 3.35 -11.86 -1.99
C THR A 65 1.83 -11.85 -2.16
N THR A 66 1.29 -11.32 -3.27
CA THR A 66 -0.15 -11.01 -3.37
C THR A 66 -0.93 -11.80 -4.43
N GLY A 67 -0.26 -12.45 -5.39
CA GLY A 67 -0.95 -12.99 -6.58
C GLY A 67 -1.42 -11.82 -7.45
N GLY A 68 -0.72 -11.58 -8.55
CA GLY A 68 -0.92 -10.41 -9.40
C GLY A 68 -2.37 -10.19 -9.84
N LEU A 69 -2.74 -8.91 -9.89
CA LEU A 69 -3.98 -8.34 -10.44
C LEU A 69 -5.28 -8.87 -9.80
N ARG A 70 -6.04 -7.97 -9.17
CA ARG A 70 -7.40 -8.24 -8.71
C ARG A 70 -8.37 -7.28 -9.39
N CYS A 71 -9.03 -7.77 -10.43
CA CYS A 71 -10.16 -7.19 -11.14
C CYS A 71 -11.05 -8.39 -11.53
#